data_AF-A0AAE1AAW5-F1
#
_entry.id   AF-A0AAE1AAW5-F1
#
_cell.length_a   1.000
_cell.length_b   1.000
_cell.length_c   1.000
_cell.angle_alpha   90.00
_cell.angle_beta   90.00
_cell.angle_gamma   90.00
#
_symmetry.space_group_name_H-M   'P 1'
#
loop_
_entity.id
_entity.type
_entity.pdbx_description
1 polymer ?
#
loop_
_entity_poly.entity_id
_entity_poly.type
_entity_poly.pdbx_seq_one_letter_code
_entity_poly.pdbx_strand_id
1 'polypeptide(L)'
;MSTISGTGERSVTQTEHMRSFSLVAESRDGQQYTHNDTGGPAQQVYMVVPSPTISFPVHTVLIRARQGQPLALCEIDTFGETVCRQGQFGLRCQWACNCLHTHSCLSHSGGCPYGCANGFHGEDCYTPKD
;
A
#
# COMPACT_ATOMS: atom_id res chain seq x y z
N MET A 1 -15.61 27.86 48.21
CA MET A 1 -14.32 27.84 47.49
C MET A 1 -14.43 26.77 46.42
N SER A 2 -14.46 27.19 45.16
CA SER A 2 -14.47 26.30 44.01
C SER A 2 -13.03 26.01 43.61
N THR A 3 -12.69 24.74 43.40
CA THR A 3 -11.45 24.36 42.71
C THR A 3 -11.81 23.68 41.41
N ILE A 4 -11.65 24.44 40.32
CA ILE A 4 -11.50 23.95 38.97
C ILE A 4 -10.01 23.63 38.80
N SER A 5 -9.69 22.37 38.48
CA SER A 5 -8.41 21.95 37.92
C SER A 5 -8.79 20.89 36.88
N GLY A 6 -8.77 21.17 35.59
CA GLY A 6 -7.57 21.49 34.82
C GLY A 6 -7.44 20.36 33.81
N THR A 7 -7.92 20.62 32.60
CA THR A 7 -7.92 19.73 31.44
C THR A 7 -6.50 19.44 30.95
N GLY A 8 -6.27 18.19 30.55
CA GLY A 8 -5.51 17.88 29.33
C GLY A 8 -4.03 17.62 29.52
N GLU A 9 -3.68 16.35 29.60
CA GLU A 9 -2.43 15.80 29.10
C GLU A 9 -2.68 14.32 28.76
N ARG A 10 -3.23 14.05 27.57
CA ARG A 10 -3.04 12.72 26.96
C ARG A 10 -1.59 12.70 26.50
N SER A 11 -0.74 12.12 27.34
CA SER A 11 0.62 11.74 26.99
C SER A 11 0.58 10.97 25.66
N VAL A 12 1.09 11.60 24.59
CA VAL A 12 1.28 10.98 23.28
C VAL A 12 2.49 10.05 23.41
N THR A 13 2.32 8.93 24.09
CA THR A 13 3.40 7.95 24.35
C THR A 13 3.05 6.54 23.86
N GLN A 14 2.17 6.43 22.88
CA GLN A 14 1.93 5.16 22.21
C GLN A 14 1.85 5.43 20.72
N THR A 15 2.85 5.00 19.97
CA THR A 15 2.84 4.98 18.51
C THR A 15 1.56 4.26 18.09
N GLU A 16 0.55 5.01 17.64
CA GLU A 16 -0.76 4.47 17.25
C GLU A 16 -0.61 3.74 15.91
N HIS A 17 -0.03 2.55 15.98
CA HIS A 17 0.11 1.62 14.88
C HIS A 17 -1.28 1.22 14.33
N MET A 18 -1.35 0.91 13.03
CA MET A 18 -2.63 0.66 12.37
C MET A 18 -3.36 -0.55 12.98
N ARG A 19 -4.62 -0.31 13.35
CA ARG A 19 -5.62 -1.32 13.70
C ARG A 19 -7.02 -0.70 13.56
N SER A 20 -8.03 -1.54 13.56
CA SER A 20 -9.44 -1.13 13.63
C SER A 20 -9.80 -0.11 12.55
N PHE A 21 -9.46 -0.39 11.29
CA PHE A 21 -9.81 0.44 10.15
C PHE A 21 -10.66 -0.34 9.14
N SER A 22 -11.30 0.38 8.23
CA SER A 22 -11.86 -0.19 7.01
C SER A 22 -11.21 0.44 5.79
N LEU A 23 -10.96 -0.37 4.78
CA LEU A 23 -10.50 0.08 3.47
C LEU A 23 -11.59 -0.23 2.45
N VAL A 24 -11.95 0.74 1.62
CA VAL A 24 -12.87 0.57 0.49
C VAL A 24 -12.16 0.95 -0.79
N ALA A 25 -12.05 0.03 -1.74
CA ALA A 25 -11.60 0.31 -3.10
C ALA A 25 -12.82 0.42 -4.02
N GLU A 26 -12.97 1.55 -4.71
CA GLU A 26 -14.14 1.87 -5.54
C GLU A 26 -13.75 2.10 -7.01
N SER A 27 -14.54 1.57 -7.94
CA SER A 27 -14.44 1.88 -9.38
C SER A 27 -15.28 3.10 -9.74
N ARG A 28 -15.07 3.66 -10.94
CA ARG A 28 -15.91 4.76 -11.48
C ARG A 28 -17.37 4.34 -11.70
N ASP A 29 -17.58 3.04 -11.91
CA ASP A 29 -18.89 2.46 -12.23
C ASP A 29 -19.63 1.97 -10.96
N GLY A 30 -19.10 2.30 -9.78
CA GLY A 30 -19.72 1.99 -8.49
C GLY A 30 -19.47 0.56 -7.99
N GLN A 31 -18.58 -0.21 -8.62
CA GLN A 31 -18.13 -1.49 -8.07
C GLN A 31 -17.18 -1.26 -6.89
N GLN A 32 -17.28 -2.09 -5.85
CA GLN A 32 -16.54 -1.87 -4.61
C GLN A 32 -15.98 -3.16 -4.02
N TYR A 33 -14.82 -3.04 -3.40
CA TYR A 33 -14.22 -4.04 -2.52
C TYR A 33 -14.05 -3.41 -1.15
N THR A 34 -14.39 -4.15 -0.09
CA THR A 34 -14.26 -3.67 1.29
C THR A 34 -13.41 -4.65 2.12
N HIS A 35 -12.36 -4.13 2.74
CA HIS A 35 -11.60 -4.79 3.79
C HIS A 35 -11.97 -4.19 5.15
N ASN A 36 -12.19 -5.04 6.14
CA ASN A 36 -12.55 -4.64 7.49
C ASN A 36 -11.58 -5.26 8.48
N ASP A 37 -10.70 -4.45 9.07
CA ASP A 37 -9.89 -4.90 10.19
C ASP A 37 -10.73 -4.91 11.46
N THR A 38 -10.81 -6.06 12.11
CA THR A 38 -11.65 -6.29 13.30
C THR A 38 -10.94 -5.93 14.61
N GLY A 39 -9.73 -5.35 14.56
CA GLY A 39 -9.03 -4.82 15.74
C GLY A 39 -8.07 -5.82 16.40
N GLY A 40 -7.19 -6.42 15.60
CA GLY A 40 -6.11 -7.27 16.08
C GLY A 40 -4.95 -6.49 16.76
N PRO A 41 -3.79 -7.12 16.94
CA PRO A 41 -2.60 -6.42 17.39
C PRO A 41 -2.26 -5.29 16.41
N ALA A 42 -1.86 -4.15 16.95
CA ALA A 42 -1.51 -3.00 16.13
C ALA A 42 -0.26 -3.29 15.29
N GLN A 43 -0.25 -2.91 14.01
CA GLN A 43 0.82 -3.25 13.08
C GLN A 43 1.52 -1.99 12.53
N GLN A 44 2.84 -2.07 12.38
CA GLN A 44 3.65 -1.04 11.74
C GLN A 44 3.48 -1.04 10.22
N VAL A 45 3.37 -2.24 9.65
CA VAL A 45 3.14 -2.47 8.21
C VAL A 45 1.90 -3.33 8.10
N TYR A 46 0.92 -2.90 7.32
CA TYR A 46 -0.33 -3.63 7.12
C TYR A 46 -0.53 -3.87 5.63
N MET A 47 -0.67 -5.14 5.22
CA MET A 47 -0.88 -5.53 3.84
C MET A 47 -2.31 -6.06 3.64
N VAL A 48 -3.06 -5.44 2.73
CA VAL A 48 -4.39 -5.89 2.33
C VAL A 48 -4.28 -6.52 0.95
N VAL A 49 -4.50 -7.84 0.89
CA VAL A 49 -4.59 -8.59 -0.38
C VAL A 49 -6.05 -8.93 -0.63
N PRO A 50 -6.69 -8.37 -1.68
CA PRO A 50 -8.08 -8.66 -1.97
C PRO A 50 -8.33 -10.14 -2.24
N SER A 51 -9.35 -10.70 -1.59
CA SER A 51 -9.85 -12.05 -1.83
C SER A 51 -11.38 -12.04 -1.80
N PRO A 52 -12.07 -12.34 -2.92
CA PRO A 52 -11.50 -12.65 -4.23
C PRO A 52 -10.77 -11.46 -4.87
N THR A 53 -9.91 -11.73 -5.84
CA THR A 53 -9.17 -10.70 -6.59
C THR A 53 -10.15 -9.70 -7.23
N ILE A 54 -9.83 -8.41 -7.12
CA ILE A 54 -10.61 -7.34 -7.73
C ILE A 54 -10.42 -7.38 -9.24
N SER A 55 -11.51 -7.54 -9.99
CA SER A 55 -11.50 -7.61 -11.46
C SER A 55 -11.84 -6.27 -12.15
N PHE A 56 -12.02 -5.21 -11.37
CA PHE A 56 -12.41 -3.89 -11.86
C PHE A 56 -11.32 -2.84 -11.64
N PRO A 57 -11.21 -1.82 -12.52
CA PRO A 57 -10.24 -0.76 -12.35
C PRO A 57 -10.58 0.08 -11.10
N VAL A 58 -9.67 0.11 -10.14
CA VAL A 58 -9.80 0.92 -8.92
C VAL A 58 -9.56 2.39 -9.25
N HIS A 59 -10.50 3.25 -8.89
CA HIS A 59 -10.41 4.69 -9.05
C HIS A 59 -10.04 5.41 -7.74
N THR A 60 -10.62 4.97 -6.63
CA THR A 60 -10.46 5.59 -5.31
C THR A 60 -10.23 4.52 -4.26
N VAL A 61 -9.33 4.79 -3.31
CA VAL A 61 -9.16 3.99 -2.09
C VAL A 61 -9.51 4.89 -0.89
N LEU A 62 -10.47 4.45 -0.08
CA LEU A 62 -10.94 5.15 1.11
C LEU A 62 -10.53 4.35 2.35
N ILE A 63 -9.71 4.93 3.21
CA ILE A 63 -9.35 4.35 4.51
C ILE A 63 -10.08 5.11 5.60
N ARG A 64 -10.80 4.39 6.47
CA ARG A 64 -11.59 4.97 7.55
C ARG A 64 -11.19 4.37 8.88
N ALA A 65 -10.93 5.23 9.86
CA ALA A 65 -10.74 4.80 11.23
C ALA A 65 -12.08 4.34 11.82
N ARG A 66 -12.09 3.25 12.59
CA ARG A 66 -13.27 2.91 13.41
C ARG A 66 -13.16 3.62 14.76
N GLN A 67 -14.19 4.41 15.07
CA GLN A 67 -14.52 4.96 16.40
C GLN A 67 -13.39 5.70 17.13
N GLY A 68 -13.38 7.03 17.04
CA GLY A 68 -12.76 7.91 18.04
C GLY A 68 -11.23 7.90 18.14
N GLN A 69 -10.53 7.04 17.39
CA GLN A 69 -9.07 7.09 17.25
C GLN A 69 -8.70 7.63 15.86
N PRO A 70 -7.77 8.60 15.77
CA PRO A 70 -7.19 8.99 14.49
C PRO A 70 -6.33 7.84 13.94
N LEU A 71 -6.29 7.67 12.62
CA LEU A 71 -5.35 6.79 11.95
C LEU A 71 -4.08 7.58 11.62
N ALA A 72 -2.94 7.14 12.15
CA ALA A 72 -1.63 7.66 11.75
C ALA A 72 -1.07 6.78 10.62
N LEU A 73 -0.95 7.35 9.42
CA LEU A 73 -0.37 6.70 8.25
C LEU A 73 0.90 7.46 7.84
N CYS A 74 2.00 6.75 7.63
CA CYS A 74 3.25 7.36 7.15
C CYS A 74 3.36 7.28 5.63
N GLU A 75 3.03 6.13 5.07
CA GLU A 75 3.13 5.82 3.65
C GLU A 75 2.02 4.84 3.27
N ILE A 76 1.51 4.96 2.05
CA ILE A 76 0.52 4.07 1.48
C ILE A 76 0.97 3.73 0.07
N ASP A 77 1.29 2.46 -0.16
CA ASP A 77 1.56 1.93 -1.48
C ASP A 77 0.36 1.14 -1.98
N THR A 78 -0.14 1.53 -3.15
CA THR A 78 -1.21 0.82 -3.85
C THR A 78 -0.66 0.14 -5.08
N PHE A 79 -0.58 -1.20 -5.03
CA PHE A 79 -0.13 -2.01 -6.15
C PHE A 79 -1.33 -2.49 -6.96
N GLY A 80 -1.51 -1.92 -8.14
CA GLY A 80 -2.46 -2.41 -9.14
C GLY A 80 -1.74 -3.27 -10.18
N GLU A 81 -2.35 -4.37 -10.58
CA GLU A 81 -1.92 -5.08 -11.79
C GLU A 81 -2.45 -4.32 -13.01
N THR A 82 -1.69 -3.35 -13.51
CA THR A 82 -1.81 -3.04 -14.94
C THR A 82 -1.25 -4.26 -15.67
N VAL A 83 -2.01 -4.84 -16.61
CA VAL A 83 -1.44 -5.78 -17.58
C VAL A 83 -0.48 -4.98 -18.46
N CYS A 84 0.75 -4.83 -17.99
CA CYS A 84 1.81 -4.24 -18.77
C CYS A 84 2.20 -5.20 -19.87
N ARG A 85 2.63 -4.65 -21.01
CA ARG A 85 3.31 -5.46 -22.00
C ARG A 85 4.52 -6.10 -21.36
N GLN A 86 4.89 -7.26 -21.86
CA GLN A 86 6.08 -7.96 -21.40
C GLN A 86 7.28 -7.01 -21.39
N GLY A 87 7.99 -6.94 -20.26
CA GLY A 87 9.15 -6.06 -20.12
C GLY A 87 8.85 -4.65 -19.62
N GLN A 88 7.62 -4.34 -19.17
CA GLN A 88 7.27 -3.06 -18.57
C GLN A 88 6.61 -3.20 -17.20
N PHE A 89 6.77 -2.18 -16.35
CA PHE A 89 6.16 -2.10 -15.04
C PHE A 89 5.85 -0.66 -14.61
N GLY A 90 5.19 -0.55 -13.46
CA GLY A 90 4.86 0.73 -12.83
C GLY A 90 3.55 1.32 -13.32
N LEU A 91 3.23 2.49 -12.78
CA LEU A 91 2.03 3.22 -13.16
C LEU A 91 2.02 3.44 -14.68
N ARG A 92 0.93 3.03 -15.35
CA ARG A 92 0.79 3.14 -16.82
C ARG A 92 1.94 2.48 -17.61
N CYS A 93 2.66 1.54 -17.01
CA CYS A 93 3.75 0.80 -17.65
C CYS A 93 4.89 1.71 -18.16
N GLN A 94 5.16 2.79 -17.41
CA GLN A 94 6.12 3.83 -17.78
C GLN A 94 7.60 3.42 -17.61
N TRP A 95 7.88 2.32 -16.89
CA TRP A 95 9.23 1.84 -16.64
C TRP A 95 9.50 0.53 -17.37
N ALA A 96 10.73 0.36 -17.86
CA ALA A 96 11.19 -0.85 -18.51
C ALA A 96 11.90 -1.77 -17.49
N CYS A 97 11.63 -3.08 -17.55
CA CYS A 97 12.31 -4.04 -16.69
C CYS A 97 13.80 -4.12 -17.02
N ASN A 98 14.68 -4.11 -16.01
CA ASN A 98 16.10 -4.47 -16.17
C ASN A 98 16.40 -5.80 -15.46
N CYS A 99 15.68 -6.86 -15.85
CA CYS A 99 15.88 -8.20 -15.29
C CYS A 99 17.03 -8.95 -15.97
N LEU A 100 17.60 -9.90 -15.22
CA LEU A 100 18.48 -10.91 -15.78
C LEU A 100 17.68 -11.78 -16.77
N HIS A 101 18.17 -11.88 -18.02
CA HIS A 101 17.51 -12.50 -19.18
C HIS A 101 16.24 -11.77 -19.65
N THR A 102 15.65 -12.21 -20.77
CA THR A 102 14.41 -11.64 -21.34
C THR A 102 13.15 -11.99 -20.52
N HIS A 103 13.29 -12.29 -19.23
CA HIS A 103 12.16 -12.60 -18.37
C HIS A 103 11.39 -11.34 -18.01
N SER A 104 10.07 -11.48 -17.89
CA SER A 104 9.19 -10.39 -17.47
C SER A 104 9.44 -10.07 -15.99
N CYS A 105 9.58 -8.79 -15.66
CA CYS A 105 9.43 -8.35 -14.27
C CYS A 105 7.96 -8.42 -13.83
N LEU A 106 7.75 -8.35 -12.52
CA LEU A 106 6.44 -8.14 -11.93
C LEU A 106 5.91 -6.77 -12.34
N SER A 107 4.78 -6.70 -13.06
CA SER A 107 4.26 -5.45 -13.63
C SER A 107 3.93 -4.38 -12.58
N HIS A 108 3.65 -4.79 -11.35
CA HIS A 108 3.29 -3.88 -10.25
C HIS A 108 4.51 -3.31 -9.50
N SER A 109 5.63 -4.02 -9.46
CA SER A 109 6.79 -3.65 -8.62
C SER A 109 8.10 -3.50 -9.39
N GLY A 110 8.19 -3.99 -10.62
CA GLY A 110 9.47 -4.08 -11.35
C GLY A 110 10.37 -5.22 -10.89
N GLY A 111 9.99 -5.93 -9.83
CA GLY A 111 10.78 -6.99 -9.24
C GLY A 111 11.10 -8.11 -10.23
N CYS A 112 12.36 -8.55 -10.22
CA CYS A 112 12.88 -9.58 -11.10
C CYS A 112 13.09 -10.90 -10.32
N PRO A 113 12.34 -11.98 -10.62
CA PRO A 113 12.45 -13.25 -9.90
C PRO A 113 13.85 -13.88 -9.92
N TYR A 114 14.64 -13.58 -10.96
CA TYR A 114 16.00 -14.10 -11.16
C TYR A 114 17.09 -13.04 -10.94
N GLY A 115 16.74 -11.90 -10.35
CA GLY A 115 17.65 -10.79 -10.10
C GLY A 115 17.80 -9.83 -11.27
N CYS A 116 18.61 -8.78 -11.03
CA CYS A 116 18.78 -7.66 -11.95
C CYS A 116 19.81 -7.93 -13.04
N ALA A 117 19.64 -7.26 -14.18
CA ALA A 117 20.65 -7.18 -15.23
C ALA A 117 21.94 -6.53 -14.71
N ASN A 118 23.05 -6.80 -15.39
CA ASN A 118 24.34 -6.17 -15.08
C ASN A 118 24.21 -4.64 -15.13
N GLY A 119 24.75 -3.96 -14.12
CA GLY A 119 24.65 -2.51 -13.99
C GLY A 119 23.39 -2.00 -13.29
N PHE A 120 22.47 -2.87 -12.85
CA PHE A 120 21.25 -2.46 -12.14
C PHE A 120 21.13 -3.13 -10.76
N HIS A 121 20.43 -2.46 -9.84
CA HIS A 121 20.14 -2.92 -8.48
C HIS A 121 18.81 -2.33 -7.94
N GLY A 122 18.47 -2.70 -6.71
CA GLY A 122 17.18 -2.36 -6.07
C GLY A 122 16.17 -3.50 -6.15
N GLU A 123 15.08 -3.41 -5.37
CA GLU A 123 14.00 -4.40 -5.39
C GLU A 123 13.28 -4.48 -6.74
N ASP A 124 13.24 -3.36 -7.46
CA ASP A 124 12.63 -3.18 -8.77
C ASP A 124 13.63 -3.28 -9.95
N CYS A 125 14.91 -3.47 -9.65
CA CYS A 125 16.00 -3.45 -10.63
C CYS A 125 16.03 -2.20 -11.52
N TYR A 126 15.58 -1.04 -11.03
CA TYR A 126 15.56 0.20 -11.83
C TYR A 126 16.78 1.09 -11.59
N THR A 127 17.47 0.93 -10.46
CA THR A 127 18.55 1.83 -10.06
C THR A 127 19.88 1.42 -10.69
N PRO A 128 20.59 2.30 -11.44
CA PRO A 128 21.92 2.00 -11.97
C PRO A 128 22.95 1.81 -10.85
N LYS A 129 23.90 0.88 -11.03
CA LYS A 129 25.10 0.77 -10.20
C LYS A 129 26.11 1.81 -10.68
N ASP A 130 26.66 2.58 -9.75
CA ASP A 130 27.77 3.52 -10.00
C ASP A 130 29.08 2.79 -10.35
#